data_AF-A0AAW0LHB5-F1
#
_entry.id   AF-A0AAW0LHB5-F1
#
_cell.length_a   1.000
_cell.length_b   1.000
_cell.length_c   1.000
_cell.angle_alpha   90.00
_cell.angle_beta   90.00
_cell.angle_gamma   90.00
#
_symmetry.space_group_name_H-M   'P 1'
#
loop_
_entity.id
_entity.type
_entity.pdbx_description
1 polymer ?
#
loop_
_entity_poly.entity_id
_entity_poly.type
_entity_poly.pdbx_seq_one_letter_code
_entity_poly.pdbx_strand_id
1 'polypeptide(L)'
;MLKLAKLLHRKGFNISTNVYSGLDSRGPNSLDGLPDFHLETIPDGLPPVDEDPNSSTVRVSSNFCKYSISTNVYSGLDSRGPNSLDGLPDFHLETIPDGLPPVDEDVSQDMFALAASTTKACLVPLCNLISKLNDTSSSNVPPVTCIVADGAMSFTLDAADKFGIPCLLFWAPSACGLLSYMHFRHLVERGLIPLKDANYLTNGCLETTIDWIPGMKNVSLKDLPTFVRTTNENDVMLNFKIRETKRAPRALAIILNTFDPFKQHLLDTLSSMLSCIYTIGPLVLLANQVKDNSLKSIGSNLWKEESGCVGWLNSKESNLVVSVNYGSITIMTPHKLIEFAWGLANSEKPFLWIIRPDLVGGNSAIIPPEFCYQN
;
A
#
# COMPACT_ATOMS: atom_id res chain seq x y z
N MET A 1 1.54 -0.22 -4.14
CA MET A 1 1.12 -0.43 -5.55
C MET A 1 2.18 -0.15 -6.62
N LEU A 2 2.93 0.97 -6.62
CA LEU A 2 3.74 1.45 -7.77
C LEU A 2 4.53 0.39 -8.58
N LYS A 3 5.16 -0.61 -7.95
CA LYS A 3 5.88 -1.69 -8.66
C LYS A 3 4.97 -2.58 -9.52
N LEU A 4 3.71 -2.81 -9.13
CA LEU A 4 2.69 -3.47 -9.96
C LEU A 4 2.21 -2.55 -11.08
N ALA A 5 1.99 -1.26 -10.80
CA ALA A 5 1.58 -0.29 -11.80
C ALA A 5 2.58 -0.21 -12.97
N LYS A 6 3.90 -0.18 -12.69
CA LYS A 6 4.96 -0.28 -13.72
C LYS A 6 4.84 -1.52 -14.62
N LEU A 7 4.48 -2.67 -14.04
CA LEU A 7 4.37 -3.94 -14.77
C LEU A 7 3.10 -4.00 -15.62
N LEU A 8 1.99 -3.45 -15.13
CA LEU A 8 0.76 -3.27 -15.89
C LEU A 8 0.99 -2.27 -17.04
N HIS A 9 1.61 -1.11 -16.78
CA HIS A 9 1.89 -0.13 -17.81
C HIS A 9 2.81 -0.68 -18.91
N ARG A 10 3.85 -1.45 -18.56
CA ARG A 10 4.67 -2.21 -19.53
C ARG A 10 3.89 -3.23 -20.39
N LYS A 11 2.68 -3.64 -19.98
CA LYS A 11 1.76 -4.46 -20.80
C LYS A 11 0.80 -3.60 -21.65
N GLY A 12 1.05 -2.29 -21.71
CA GLY A 12 0.25 -1.29 -22.41
C GLY A 12 -1.07 -1.01 -21.71
N PHE A 13 -1.06 -0.84 -20.40
CA PHE A 13 -2.18 -0.24 -19.66
C PHE A 13 -1.85 1.23 -19.39
N ASN A 14 -2.81 2.11 -19.63
CA ASN A 14 -2.77 3.49 -19.17
C ASN A 14 -3.24 3.47 -17.71
N ILE A 15 -2.58 4.24 -16.84
CA ILE A 15 -2.76 4.13 -15.38
C ILE A 15 -2.88 5.50 -14.74
N SER A 16 -3.99 5.72 -14.03
CA SER A 16 -4.04 6.74 -12.97
C SER A 16 -3.78 6.06 -11.63
N THR A 17 -2.63 6.33 -11.02
CA THR A 17 -2.39 5.92 -9.63
C THR A 17 -3.00 6.96 -8.69
N ASN A 18 -3.66 6.52 -7.63
CA ASN A 18 -4.27 7.39 -6.64
C ASN A 18 -3.45 7.38 -5.34
N VAL A 19 -3.10 8.57 -4.86
CA VAL A 19 -2.39 8.86 -3.61
C VAL A 19 -3.31 9.69 -2.70
N TYR A 20 -3.26 9.46 -1.40
CA TYR A 20 -4.17 10.10 -0.46
C TYR A 20 -3.58 11.42 0.08
N SER A 21 -4.42 12.27 0.64
CA SER A 21 -4.07 13.62 1.08
C SER A 21 -2.91 13.67 2.10
N GLY A 22 -2.02 14.65 1.93
CA GLY A 22 -0.81 14.84 2.73
C GLY A 22 0.42 15.09 1.86
N LEU A 23 0.29 16.04 0.93
CA LEU A 23 1.29 16.42 -0.07
C LEU A 23 1.34 17.94 -0.22
N ASP A 24 1.88 18.62 0.81
CA ASP A 24 2.37 19.97 0.61
C ASP A 24 3.68 19.89 -0.18
N SER A 25 3.60 20.15 -1.47
CA SER A 25 4.79 20.34 -2.29
C SER A 25 5.52 21.59 -1.82
N ARG A 26 6.85 21.52 -1.67
CA ARG A 26 7.72 22.71 -1.55
C ARG A 26 7.25 23.74 -2.59
N GLY A 27 6.85 24.92 -2.10
CA GLY A 27 6.04 25.87 -2.86
C GLY A 27 6.67 26.39 -4.17
N PRO A 28 5.95 27.22 -4.95
CA PRO A 28 6.26 27.52 -6.36
C PRO A 28 7.70 28.00 -6.65
N ASN A 29 8.41 28.53 -5.65
CA ASN A 29 9.80 28.99 -5.75
C ASN A 29 10.83 27.84 -5.69
N SER A 30 10.42 26.57 -5.63
CA SER A 30 11.35 25.43 -5.54
C SER A 30 12.12 25.13 -6.83
N LEU A 31 11.82 25.85 -7.93
CA LEU A 31 12.43 25.68 -9.26
C LEU A 31 12.82 27.03 -9.92
N ASP A 32 13.23 28.03 -9.12
CA ASP A 32 13.85 29.27 -9.62
C ASP A 32 15.08 28.93 -10.50
N GLY A 33 14.93 28.98 -11.83
CA GLY A 33 16.00 28.65 -12.77
C GLY A 33 15.60 28.22 -14.19
N LEU A 34 14.31 28.00 -14.48
CA LEU A 34 13.81 27.70 -15.84
C LEU A 34 12.95 28.87 -16.36
N PRO A 35 13.24 29.46 -17.54
CA PRO A 35 12.68 30.75 -17.93
C PRO A 35 11.26 30.73 -18.54
N ASP A 36 10.71 29.56 -18.85
CA ASP A 36 9.57 29.41 -19.77
C ASP A 36 8.27 28.87 -19.12
N PHE A 37 7.99 29.17 -17.84
CA PHE A 37 6.71 28.82 -17.22
C PHE A 37 6.08 29.91 -16.34
N HIS A 38 4.76 29.97 -16.37
CA HIS A 38 3.92 30.88 -15.60
C HIS A 38 2.79 30.08 -14.95
N LEU A 39 2.40 30.42 -13.73
CA LEU A 39 1.27 29.79 -13.03
C LEU A 39 0.01 30.62 -13.26
N GLU A 40 -1.11 29.97 -13.55
CA GLU A 40 -2.45 30.55 -13.42
C GLU A 40 -3.34 29.63 -12.57
N THR A 41 -4.35 30.21 -11.93
CA THR A 41 -5.36 29.49 -11.15
C THR A 41 -6.70 30.16 -11.40
N ILE A 42 -7.67 29.42 -11.93
CA ILE A 42 -8.96 29.96 -12.40
C ILE A 42 -10.10 29.27 -11.64
N PRO A 43 -11.06 30.02 -11.05
CA PRO A 43 -12.17 29.46 -10.27
C PRO A 43 -13.41 29.12 -11.13
N ASP A 44 -14.32 28.31 -10.55
CA ASP A 44 -15.48 27.67 -11.17
C ASP A 44 -16.54 28.66 -11.75
N GLY A 45 -17.11 28.40 -12.96
CA GLY A 45 -17.96 29.43 -13.61
C GLY A 45 -18.89 29.16 -14.83
N LEU A 46 -19.20 27.92 -15.26
CA LEU A 46 -20.27 27.55 -16.24
C LEU A 46 -20.08 27.91 -17.77
N PRO A 47 -20.88 27.33 -18.73
CA PRO A 47 -20.55 27.09 -20.17
C PRO A 47 -21.44 27.92 -21.15
N PRO A 48 -21.75 27.58 -22.46
CA PRO A 48 -21.36 26.50 -23.43
C PRO A 48 -20.85 27.02 -24.83
N VAL A 49 -20.64 26.27 -25.95
CA VAL A 49 -21.59 25.60 -26.93
C VAL A 49 -20.82 24.88 -28.09
N ASP A 50 -21.31 23.70 -28.54
CA ASP A 50 -21.35 22.96 -29.86
C ASP A 50 -20.22 23.08 -30.94
N GLU A 51 -20.05 22.25 -32.01
CA GLU A 51 -20.88 21.30 -32.81
C GLU A 51 -20.18 19.95 -33.22
N ASP A 52 -20.90 19.09 -33.98
CA ASP A 52 -20.67 17.69 -34.43
C ASP A 52 -20.28 17.64 -35.98
N PRO A 53 -20.48 16.61 -36.83
CA PRO A 53 -20.32 15.13 -36.80
C PRO A 53 -19.41 14.50 -37.90
N ASN A 54 -19.36 13.15 -37.95
CA ASN A 54 -18.98 12.22 -39.07
C ASN A 54 -17.48 11.86 -39.27
N SER A 55 -17.09 10.64 -39.71
CA SER A 55 -17.83 9.41 -40.09
C SER A 55 -17.06 8.10 -39.82
N SER A 56 -17.84 7.04 -39.59
CA SER A 56 -17.60 5.58 -39.70
C SER A 56 -16.64 5.03 -40.79
N THR A 57 -16.11 3.78 -40.81
CA THR A 57 -15.91 2.60 -39.89
C THR A 57 -14.86 1.62 -40.57
N VAL A 58 -14.60 0.31 -40.35
CA VAL A 58 -15.22 -0.83 -39.59
C VAL A 58 -14.24 -2.02 -39.33
N ARG A 59 -14.19 -2.57 -38.09
CA ARG A 59 -13.76 -3.95 -37.64
C ARG A 59 -12.31 -4.44 -37.94
N VAL A 60 -11.70 -5.43 -37.26
CA VAL A 60 -12.17 -6.54 -36.38
C VAL A 60 -11.29 -6.73 -35.10
N SER A 61 -11.93 -6.85 -33.92
CA SER A 61 -11.52 -7.55 -32.67
C SER A 61 -10.14 -7.31 -32.01
N SER A 62 -10.11 -6.52 -30.93
CA SER A 62 -9.03 -6.52 -29.92
C SER A 62 -9.51 -6.11 -28.51
N ASN A 63 -10.76 -6.46 -28.17
CA ASN A 63 -11.55 -5.81 -27.11
C ASN A 63 -11.14 -6.15 -25.65
N PHE A 64 -10.01 -5.61 -25.20
CA PHE A 64 -9.86 -5.11 -23.82
C PHE A 64 -9.23 -3.72 -23.90
N CYS A 65 -10.06 -2.68 -23.70
CA CYS A 65 -9.57 -1.32 -23.56
C CYS A 65 -8.84 -1.17 -22.22
N LYS A 66 -7.90 -0.21 -22.15
CA LYS A 66 -6.68 -0.34 -21.36
C LYS A 66 -6.46 0.84 -20.41
N TYR A 67 -7.44 1.13 -19.54
CA TYR A 67 -7.30 2.16 -18.51
C TYR A 67 -7.61 1.64 -17.10
N SER A 68 -6.65 1.75 -16.19
CA SER A 68 -6.71 1.18 -14.84
C SER A 68 -6.44 2.21 -13.75
N ILE A 69 -7.34 2.34 -12.77
CA ILE A 69 -7.02 3.08 -11.53
C ILE A 69 -6.24 2.19 -10.56
N SER A 70 -5.15 2.71 -9.99
CA SER A 70 -4.28 2.03 -9.02
C SER A 70 -4.33 2.75 -7.67
N THR A 71 -5.21 2.36 -6.74
CA THR A 71 -5.34 3.03 -5.43
C THR A 71 -4.36 2.49 -4.40
N ASN A 72 -3.61 3.36 -3.70
CA ASN A 72 -2.72 2.96 -2.61
C ASN A 72 -2.56 4.07 -1.57
N VAL A 73 -2.51 3.74 -0.27
CA VAL A 73 -2.28 4.79 0.74
C VAL A 73 -0.80 5.18 0.80
N TYR A 74 -0.58 6.47 0.61
CA TYR A 74 0.62 7.26 0.81
C TYR A 74 0.11 8.67 1.16
N SER A 75 0.71 9.32 2.16
CA SER A 75 0.21 10.52 2.83
C SER A 75 1.25 10.97 3.86
N GLY A 76 1.60 12.27 3.94
CA GLY A 76 2.69 12.77 4.78
C GLY A 76 4.07 12.41 4.21
N LEU A 77 4.28 12.65 2.92
CA LEU A 77 5.48 12.20 2.19
C LEU A 77 5.99 13.25 1.20
N ASP A 78 7.28 13.60 1.28
CA ASP A 78 8.02 14.42 0.29
C ASP A 78 8.22 13.62 -1.02
N SER A 79 7.12 13.34 -1.72
CA SER A 79 7.17 12.86 -3.11
C SER A 79 7.82 13.95 -3.98
N ARG A 80 8.38 13.57 -5.13
CA ARG A 80 9.15 14.47 -6.02
C ARG A 80 8.29 15.52 -6.78
N GLY A 81 7.22 16.02 -6.17
CA GLY A 81 6.16 16.82 -6.77
C GLY A 81 5.12 15.97 -7.54
N PRO A 82 3.92 16.52 -7.84
CA PRO A 82 2.99 15.90 -8.77
C PRO A 82 3.66 15.68 -10.13
N ASN A 83 4.48 16.64 -10.56
CA ASN A 83 5.29 16.65 -11.78
C ASN A 83 6.35 15.53 -11.89
N SER A 84 6.52 14.70 -10.86
CA SER A 84 7.54 13.65 -10.79
C SER A 84 7.46 12.57 -11.87
N LEU A 85 6.36 12.52 -12.62
CA LEU A 85 6.04 11.51 -13.62
C LEU A 85 5.72 12.08 -15.01
N ASP A 86 5.82 13.41 -15.21
CA ASP A 86 5.38 14.14 -16.42
C ASP A 86 6.01 13.67 -17.74
N GLY A 87 7.08 12.88 -17.69
CA GLY A 87 7.68 12.22 -18.85
C GLY A 87 6.92 11.00 -19.39
N LEU A 88 5.71 10.70 -18.89
CA LEU A 88 4.93 9.51 -19.25
C LEU A 88 3.46 9.87 -19.56
N PRO A 89 3.08 10.07 -20.84
CA PRO A 89 1.73 10.52 -21.21
C PRO A 89 0.60 9.51 -20.91
N ASP A 90 0.95 8.25 -20.63
CA ASP A 90 0.01 7.18 -20.28
C ASP A 90 -0.04 6.87 -18.76
N PHE A 91 0.71 7.60 -17.93
CA PHE A 91 0.82 7.36 -16.49
C PHE A 91 0.62 8.65 -15.68
N HIS A 92 -0.52 8.78 -15.03
CA HIS A 92 -0.87 9.95 -14.21
C HIS A 92 -0.93 9.61 -12.73
N LEU A 93 -0.79 10.64 -11.90
CA LEU A 93 -0.99 10.58 -10.46
C LEU A 93 -2.11 11.55 -10.09
N GLU A 94 -3.21 11.00 -9.60
CA GLU A 94 -4.37 11.73 -9.09
C GLU A 94 -4.42 11.58 -7.56
N THR A 95 -5.18 12.43 -6.89
CA THR A 95 -5.36 12.33 -5.43
C THR A 95 -6.83 12.33 -5.03
N ILE A 96 -7.14 11.70 -3.90
CA ILE A 96 -8.43 11.88 -3.20
C ILE A 96 -8.20 12.15 -1.71
N PRO A 97 -9.07 12.94 -1.06
CA PRO A 97 -9.07 13.06 0.39
C PRO A 97 -9.34 11.71 1.06
N ASP A 98 -8.55 11.39 2.08
CA ASP A 98 -8.77 10.25 2.99
C ASP A 98 -9.80 10.52 4.10
N GLY A 99 -10.16 11.79 4.31
CA GLY A 99 -11.05 12.25 5.38
C GLY A 99 -10.36 12.47 6.73
N LEU A 100 -9.02 12.46 6.77
CA LEU A 100 -8.24 12.81 7.96
C LEU A 100 -7.82 14.30 7.92
N PRO A 101 -7.48 14.91 9.06
CA PRO A 101 -6.81 16.22 9.08
C PRO A 101 -5.39 16.11 8.47
N PRO A 102 -4.80 17.24 8.04
CA PRO A 102 -3.37 17.31 7.74
C PRO A 102 -2.52 16.82 8.93
N VAL A 103 -1.36 16.25 8.61
CA VAL A 103 -0.35 15.77 9.56
C VAL A 103 0.97 16.46 9.23
N ASP A 104 1.76 16.78 10.25
CA ASP A 104 3.09 17.37 10.09
C ASP A 104 4.01 16.51 9.19
N GLU A 105 4.98 17.15 8.54
CA GLU A 105 5.97 16.50 7.69
C GLU A 105 6.77 15.41 8.47
N ASP A 106 7.22 14.37 7.76
CA ASP A 106 8.00 13.21 8.26
C ASP A 106 7.33 12.26 9.29
N VAL A 107 6.05 12.43 9.65
CA VAL A 107 5.33 11.52 10.57
C VAL A 107 4.45 10.50 9.82
N SER A 108 4.53 9.21 10.17
CA SER A 108 3.59 8.22 9.61
C SER A 108 2.18 8.39 10.16
N GLN A 109 1.18 8.40 9.26
CA GLN A 109 -0.24 8.44 9.63
C GLN A 109 -0.62 7.29 10.58
N ASP A 110 -1.56 7.58 11.49
CA ASP A 110 -2.23 6.56 12.29
C ASP A 110 -3.01 5.59 11.37
N MET A 111 -2.44 4.38 11.22
CA MET A 111 -3.01 3.29 10.44
C MET A 111 -4.43 2.90 10.89
N PHE A 112 -4.77 3.08 12.17
CA PHE A 112 -6.08 2.75 12.73
C PHE A 112 -7.12 3.82 12.35
N ALA A 113 -6.77 5.11 12.48
CA ALA A 113 -7.60 6.22 12.02
C ALA A 113 -7.83 6.17 10.49
N LEU A 114 -6.77 5.91 9.72
CA LEU A 114 -6.82 5.74 8.27
C LEU A 114 -7.70 4.56 7.85
N ALA A 115 -7.54 3.40 8.50
CA ALA A 115 -8.40 2.24 8.25
C ALA A 115 -9.88 2.55 8.58
N ALA A 116 -10.16 3.29 9.64
CA ALA A 116 -11.52 3.72 9.95
C ALA A 116 -12.07 4.73 8.92
N SER A 117 -11.27 5.73 8.52
CA SER A 117 -11.71 6.82 7.63
C SER A 117 -11.95 6.34 6.20
N THR A 118 -11.06 5.50 5.64
CA THR A 118 -11.19 4.95 4.29
C THR A 118 -12.48 4.15 4.07
N THR A 119 -13.07 3.57 5.12
CA THR A 119 -14.38 2.90 5.02
C THR A 119 -15.57 3.84 4.84
N LYS A 120 -15.40 5.16 5.10
CA LYS A 120 -16.45 6.18 5.15
C LYS A 120 -16.27 7.29 4.13
N ALA A 121 -15.06 7.84 4.03
CA ALA A 121 -14.78 9.06 3.26
C ALA A 121 -14.55 8.78 1.76
N CYS A 122 -13.75 7.77 1.43
CA CYS A 122 -13.08 7.69 0.12
C CYS A 122 -13.96 7.24 -1.07
N LEU A 123 -15.16 6.70 -0.82
CA LEU A 123 -16.04 6.20 -1.88
C LEU A 123 -16.55 7.33 -2.80
N VAL A 124 -17.03 8.44 -2.23
CA VAL A 124 -17.57 9.56 -3.02
C VAL A 124 -16.46 10.26 -3.81
N PRO A 125 -15.30 10.63 -3.23
CA PRO A 125 -14.16 11.15 -3.99
C PRO A 125 -13.69 10.24 -5.12
N LEU A 126 -13.58 8.92 -4.90
CA LEU A 126 -13.21 7.99 -5.97
C LEU A 126 -14.27 7.96 -7.09
N CYS A 127 -15.56 8.03 -6.74
CA CYS A 127 -16.60 8.12 -7.76
C CYS A 127 -16.51 9.41 -8.57
N ASN A 128 -16.22 10.54 -7.92
CA ASN A 128 -16.05 11.83 -8.61
C ASN A 128 -14.81 11.81 -9.51
N LEU A 129 -13.71 11.18 -9.08
CA LEU A 129 -12.52 10.98 -9.90
C LEU A 129 -12.79 10.08 -11.12
N ILE A 130 -13.54 8.98 -10.96
CA ILE A 130 -13.93 8.14 -12.11
C ILE A 130 -14.82 8.93 -13.09
N SER A 131 -15.74 9.76 -12.60
CA SER A 131 -16.53 10.65 -13.46
C SER A 131 -15.66 11.64 -14.23
N LYS A 132 -14.72 12.34 -13.56
CA LYS A 132 -13.74 13.26 -14.17
C LYS A 132 -12.92 12.57 -15.27
N LEU A 133 -12.39 11.38 -15.00
CA LEU A 133 -11.55 10.62 -15.95
C LEU A 133 -12.36 10.00 -17.11
N ASN A 134 -13.68 9.85 -16.95
CA ASN A 134 -14.59 9.41 -18.01
C ASN A 134 -15.14 10.58 -18.85
N ASP A 135 -15.03 11.82 -18.38
CA ASP A 135 -15.50 13.01 -19.09
C ASP A 135 -14.46 13.44 -20.15
N THR A 136 -14.69 12.98 -21.37
CA THR A 136 -13.87 13.27 -22.56
C THR A 136 -13.87 14.75 -23.00
N SER A 137 -14.66 15.63 -22.38
CA SER A 137 -14.56 17.08 -22.56
C SER A 137 -13.51 17.71 -21.64
N SER A 138 -13.21 17.05 -20.50
CA SER A 138 -12.28 17.54 -19.48
C SER A 138 -10.95 16.78 -19.40
N SER A 139 -10.87 15.59 -20.01
CA SER A 139 -9.73 14.69 -19.88
C SER A 139 -9.26 14.12 -21.21
N ASN A 140 -7.95 14.21 -21.46
CA ASN A 140 -7.28 13.67 -22.65
C ASN A 140 -7.03 12.14 -22.58
N VAL A 141 -7.68 11.43 -21.66
CA VAL A 141 -7.43 10.01 -21.38
C VAL A 141 -8.61 9.12 -21.82
N PRO A 142 -8.37 7.84 -22.16
CA PRO A 142 -9.45 6.89 -22.39
C PRO A 142 -10.28 6.65 -21.10
N PRO A 143 -11.61 6.45 -21.20
CA PRO A 143 -12.45 6.13 -20.05
C PRO A 143 -11.95 4.94 -19.22
N VAL A 144 -12.18 5.02 -17.91
CA VAL A 144 -11.80 4.01 -16.93
C VAL A 144 -12.50 2.69 -17.23
N THR A 145 -11.71 1.63 -17.43
CA THR A 145 -12.19 0.31 -17.82
C THR A 145 -11.88 -0.78 -16.81
N CYS A 146 -11.10 -0.47 -15.77
CA CYS A 146 -10.75 -1.38 -14.69
C CYS A 146 -10.32 -0.60 -13.43
N ILE A 147 -10.49 -1.19 -12.25
CA ILE A 147 -9.83 -0.76 -11.01
C ILE A 147 -8.95 -1.89 -10.51
N VAL A 148 -7.71 -1.57 -10.11
CA VAL A 148 -6.80 -2.48 -9.41
C VAL A 148 -6.43 -1.82 -8.08
N ALA A 149 -7.18 -2.15 -7.03
CA ALA A 149 -7.06 -1.51 -5.72
C ALA A 149 -6.22 -2.35 -4.75
N ASP A 150 -5.66 -1.76 -3.69
CA ASP A 150 -5.17 -2.57 -2.56
C ASP A 150 -6.35 -3.27 -1.86
N GLY A 151 -6.14 -4.51 -1.41
CA GLY A 151 -7.15 -5.33 -0.75
C GLY A 151 -7.69 -4.78 0.58
N ALA A 152 -7.01 -3.81 1.19
CA ALA A 152 -7.53 -3.04 2.33
C ALA A 152 -8.50 -1.91 1.93
N MET A 153 -8.67 -1.63 0.64
CA MET A 153 -9.44 -0.49 0.11
C MET A 153 -10.75 -0.95 -0.53
N SER A 154 -11.45 -1.94 0.04
CA SER A 154 -12.54 -2.64 -0.67
C SER A 154 -13.75 -1.77 -1.01
N PHE A 155 -13.80 -0.50 -0.57
CA PHE A 155 -14.78 0.49 -1.06
C PHE A 155 -14.69 0.68 -2.59
N THR A 156 -13.54 0.42 -3.21
CA THR A 156 -13.39 0.44 -4.67
C THR A 156 -14.34 -0.54 -5.39
N LEU A 157 -14.77 -1.62 -4.73
CA LEU A 157 -15.77 -2.56 -5.26
C LEU A 157 -17.14 -1.88 -5.43
N ASP A 158 -17.52 -0.99 -4.50
CA ASP A 158 -18.81 -0.29 -4.58
C ASP A 158 -18.77 0.81 -5.65
N ALA A 159 -17.59 1.40 -5.90
CA ALA A 159 -17.38 2.29 -7.05
C ALA A 159 -17.41 1.49 -8.38
N ALA A 160 -16.73 0.35 -8.43
CA ALA A 160 -16.68 -0.52 -9.60
C ALA A 160 -18.08 -0.98 -10.04
N ASP A 161 -18.90 -1.47 -9.09
CA ASP A 161 -20.29 -1.83 -9.33
C ASP A 161 -21.12 -0.63 -9.83
N LYS A 162 -20.92 0.57 -9.26
CA LYS A 162 -21.63 1.80 -9.67
C LYS A 162 -21.34 2.21 -11.12
N PHE A 163 -20.10 2.00 -11.60
CA PHE A 163 -19.70 2.34 -12.97
C PHE A 163 -19.74 1.14 -13.94
N GLY A 164 -20.14 -0.05 -13.47
CA GLY A 164 -20.24 -1.25 -14.32
C GLY A 164 -18.89 -1.80 -14.80
N ILE A 165 -17.79 -1.51 -14.09
CA ILE A 165 -16.42 -1.88 -14.48
C ILE A 165 -15.83 -2.95 -13.56
N PRO A 166 -14.91 -3.82 -14.04
CA PRO A 166 -14.26 -4.81 -13.20
C PRO A 166 -13.33 -4.18 -12.16
N CYS A 167 -13.28 -4.79 -10.96
CA CYS A 167 -12.28 -4.49 -9.93
C CYS A 167 -11.47 -5.75 -9.58
N LEU A 168 -10.15 -5.62 -9.57
CA LEU A 168 -9.21 -6.57 -8.99
C LEU A 168 -8.70 -6.02 -7.65
N LEU A 169 -8.36 -6.90 -6.70
CA LEU A 169 -7.74 -6.51 -5.44
C LEU A 169 -6.32 -7.07 -5.35
N PHE A 170 -5.35 -6.19 -5.18
CA PHE A 170 -3.97 -6.52 -4.88
C PHE A 170 -3.80 -6.72 -3.36
N TRP A 171 -3.48 -7.93 -2.93
CA TRP A 171 -3.13 -8.20 -1.55
C TRP A 171 -1.61 -8.01 -1.35
N ALA A 172 -1.24 -6.88 -0.74
CA ALA A 172 0.16 -6.58 -0.41
C ALA A 172 0.78 -7.54 0.64
N PRO A 173 0.06 -8.01 1.69
CA PRO A 173 0.57 -9.02 2.62
C PRO A 173 0.79 -10.41 1.98
N SER A 174 1.42 -11.31 2.73
CA SER A 174 1.61 -12.71 2.32
C SER A 174 0.28 -13.47 2.14
N ALA A 175 0.31 -14.54 1.35
CA ALA A 175 -0.85 -15.41 1.13
C ALA A 175 -1.33 -16.10 2.42
N CYS A 176 -0.43 -16.50 3.33
CA CYS A 176 -0.80 -16.98 4.67
C CYS A 176 -1.39 -15.86 5.56
N GLY A 177 -0.96 -14.61 5.36
CA GLY A 177 -1.62 -13.44 5.92
C GLY A 177 -3.08 -13.36 5.44
N LEU A 178 -3.31 -13.35 4.11
CA LEU A 178 -4.67 -13.35 3.54
C LEU A 178 -5.53 -14.47 4.13
N LEU A 179 -5.07 -15.71 4.11
CA LEU A 179 -5.81 -16.85 4.65
C LEU A 179 -6.15 -16.67 6.14
N SER A 180 -5.20 -16.18 6.95
CA SER A 180 -5.46 -15.83 8.35
C SER A 180 -6.59 -14.79 8.47
N TYR A 181 -6.54 -13.71 7.69
CA TYR A 181 -7.56 -12.66 7.70
C TYR A 181 -8.94 -13.15 7.21
N MET A 182 -9.01 -14.09 6.28
CA MET A 182 -10.26 -14.74 5.85
C MET A 182 -10.91 -15.56 7.00
N HIS A 183 -10.10 -16.04 7.94
CA HIS A 183 -10.58 -16.80 9.10
C HIS A 183 -10.77 -15.98 10.39
N PHE A 184 -10.54 -14.66 10.38
CA PHE A 184 -10.79 -13.80 11.56
C PHE A 184 -12.24 -13.88 12.05
N ARG A 185 -13.22 -13.90 11.13
CA ARG A 185 -14.64 -14.09 11.49
C ARG A 185 -14.87 -15.42 12.21
N HIS A 186 -14.22 -16.49 11.74
CA HIS A 186 -14.34 -17.83 12.31
C HIS A 186 -13.67 -17.95 13.70
N LEU A 187 -12.66 -17.12 14.02
CA LEU A 187 -12.11 -17.01 15.38
C LEU A 187 -13.14 -16.39 16.34
N VAL A 188 -13.86 -15.35 15.91
CA VAL A 188 -14.94 -14.71 16.68
C VAL A 188 -16.11 -15.68 16.88
N GLU A 189 -16.56 -16.34 15.82
CA GLU A 189 -17.68 -17.31 15.87
C GLU A 189 -17.37 -18.56 16.73
N ARG A 190 -16.09 -18.84 16.99
CA ARG A 190 -15.62 -19.90 17.90
C ARG A 190 -15.35 -19.41 19.34
N GLY A 191 -15.54 -18.12 19.64
CA GLY A 191 -15.23 -17.53 20.95
C GLY A 191 -13.73 -17.53 21.29
N LEU A 192 -12.85 -17.57 20.29
CA LEU A 192 -11.39 -17.55 20.47
C LEU A 192 -10.85 -16.11 20.55
N ILE A 193 -11.56 -15.14 19.97
CA ILE A 193 -11.30 -13.70 20.09
C ILE A 193 -12.63 -12.93 20.20
N PRO A 194 -12.68 -11.76 20.87
CA PRO A 194 -11.59 -11.12 21.61
C PRO A 194 -11.13 -11.94 22.82
N LEU A 195 -9.92 -11.62 23.29
CA LEU A 195 -9.28 -12.27 24.42
C LEU A 195 -9.89 -11.79 25.73
N LYS A 196 -9.97 -12.68 26.73
CA LYS A 196 -10.72 -12.45 27.98
C LYS A 196 -10.19 -11.29 28.82
N ASP A 197 -8.88 -11.11 28.87
CA ASP A 197 -8.20 -10.17 29.75
C ASP A 197 -6.80 -9.82 29.23
N ALA A 198 -6.21 -8.75 29.78
CA ALA A 198 -4.92 -8.22 29.32
C ALA A 198 -3.70 -9.11 29.61
N ASN A 199 -3.84 -10.18 30.41
CA ASN A 199 -2.75 -11.12 30.71
C ASN A 199 -2.59 -12.18 29.60
N TYR A 200 -3.14 -11.98 28.41
CA TYR A 200 -3.01 -12.90 27.27
C TYR A 200 -1.56 -13.21 26.87
N LEU A 201 -0.60 -12.36 27.24
CA LEU A 201 0.84 -12.59 27.06
C LEU A 201 1.44 -13.63 28.02
N THR A 202 0.78 -13.93 29.15
CA THR A 202 1.30 -14.77 30.24
C THR A 202 0.35 -15.91 30.65
N ASN A 203 -0.95 -15.80 30.39
CA ASN A 203 -1.96 -16.82 30.72
C ASN A 203 -1.98 -18.03 29.75
N GLY A 204 -1.12 -18.03 28.73
CA GLY A 204 -0.96 -19.12 27.76
C GLY A 204 -2.02 -19.18 26.66
N CYS A 205 -3.03 -18.29 26.62
CA CYS A 205 -4.11 -18.40 25.63
C CYS A 205 -3.63 -18.26 24.17
N LEU A 206 -2.51 -17.58 23.94
CA LEU A 206 -1.89 -17.46 22.62
C LEU A 206 -1.29 -18.79 22.09
N GLU A 207 -1.04 -19.77 22.96
CA GLU A 207 -0.58 -21.12 22.56
C GLU A 207 -1.73 -22.02 22.05
N THR A 208 -2.98 -21.54 22.06
CA THR A 208 -4.15 -22.26 21.54
C THR A 208 -3.92 -22.65 20.08
N THR A 209 -3.92 -23.95 19.79
CA THR A 209 -3.70 -24.50 18.45
C THR A 209 -4.87 -24.19 17.51
N ILE A 210 -4.56 -23.85 16.27
CA ILE A 210 -5.50 -23.53 15.19
C ILE A 210 -5.30 -24.60 14.09
N ASP A 211 -5.93 -25.75 14.28
CA ASP A 211 -5.84 -26.95 13.43
C ASP A 211 -6.92 -27.02 12.33
N TRP A 212 -7.99 -26.24 12.48
CA TRP A 212 -9.19 -26.27 11.65
C TRP A 212 -9.13 -25.34 10.43
N ILE A 213 -8.03 -24.62 10.19
CA ILE A 213 -7.81 -23.81 8.99
C ILE A 213 -7.11 -24.68 7.93
N PRO A 214 -7.75 -25.03 6.79
CA PRO A 214 -7.08 -25.79 5.74
C PRO A 214 -5.86 -25.03 5.21
N GLY A 215 -4.78 -25.74 4.88
CA GLY A 215 -3.54 -25.10 4.41
C GLY A 215 -2.70 -24.39 5.48
N MET A 216 -3.14 -24.33 6.75
CA MET A 216 -2.35 -23.85 7.89
C MET A 216 -2.16 -24.98 8.91
N LYS A 217 -0.98 -25.60 8.92
CA LYS A 217 -0.64 -26.72 9.83
C LYS A 217 0.33 -26.25 10.91
N ASN A 218 0.18 -26.79 12.12
CA ASN A 218 1.01 -26.50 13.29
C ASN A 218 1.05 -25.00 13.66
N VAL A 219 -0.08 -24.32 13.48
CA VAL A 219 -0.27 -22.89 13.78
C VAL A 219 -0.99 -22.74 15.11
N SER A 220 -0.59 -21.76 15.91
CA SER A 220 -1.26 -21.33 17.14
C SER A 220 -1.75 -19.89 17.04
N LEU A 221 -2.58 -19.45 17.99
CA LEU A 221 -3.15 -18.10 18.01
C LEU A 221 -2.08 -17.00 18.07
N LYS A 222 -0.86 -17.29 18.57
CA LYS A 222 0.28 -16.37 18.54
C LYS A 222 0.84 -16.14 17.13
N ASP A 223 0.71 -17.12 16.23
CA ASP A 223 1.31 -17.08 14.89
C ASP A 223 0.43 -16.35 13.87
N LEU A 224 -0.82 -16.06 14.24
CA LEU A 224 -1.75 -15.26 13.44
C LEU A 224 -1.43 -13.75 13.55
N PRO A 225 -1.83 -12.92 12.56
CA PRO A 225 -1.55 -11.48 12.55
C PRO A 225 -2.10 -10.78 13.81
N THR A 226 -1.30 -9.88 14.39
CA THR A 226 -1.48 -9.35 15.76
C THR A 226 -2.82 -8.68 16.06
N PHE A 227 -3.61 -8.29 15.06
CA PHE A 227 -4.97 -7.77 15.23
C PHE A 227 -5.96 -8.76 15.88
N VAL A 228 -5.63 -10.06 15.96
CA VAL A 228 -6.38 -11.03 16.78
C VAL A 228 -6.14 -10.86 18.29
N ARG A 229 -5.05 -10.18 18.68
CA ARG A 229 -4.58 -10.06 20.07
C ARG A 229 -5.20 -8.84 20.76
N THR A 230 -6.53 -8.78 20.74
CA THR A 230 -7.32 -7.67 21.31
C THR A 230 -8.34 -8.20 22.32
N THR A 231 -8.61 -7.42 23.36
CA THR A 231 -9.66 -7.68 24.36
C THR A 231 -10.95 -6.91 24.07
N ASN A 232 -10.99 -6.13 22.98
CA ASN A 232 -12.12 -5.28 22.61
C ASN A 232 -12.96 -5.93 21.49
N GLU A 233 -14.24 -6.18 21.74
CA GLU A 233 -15.21 -6.64 20.74
C GLU A 233 -15.33 -5.68 19.55
N ASN A 234 -15.21 -4.37 19.84
CA ASN A 234 -15.30 -3.27 18.87
C ASN A 234 -13.91 -2.79 18.41
N ASP A 235 -12.90 -3.67 18.41
CA ASP A 235 -11.56 -3.34 17.91
C ASP A 235 -11.62 -2.94 16.42
N VAL A 236 -11.08 -1.75 16.13
CA VAL A 236 -11.16 -1.11 14.81
C VAL A 236 -10.50 -1.98 13.73
N MET A 237 -9.33 -2.56 14.02
CA MET A 237 -8.55 -3.28 13.02
C MET A 237 -8.99 -4.74 12.85
N LEU A 238 -9.46 -5.39 13.93
CA LEU A 238 -10.13 -6.69 13.82
C LEU A 238 -11.38 -6.57 12.93
N ASN A 239 -12.27 -5.62 13.24
CA ASN A 239 -13.51 -5.41 12.50
C ASN A 239 -13.26 -4.92 11.06
N PHE A 240 -12.26 -4.05 10.85
CA PHE A 240 -11.82 -3.65 9.51
C PHE A 240 -11.34 -4.86 8.70
N LYS A 241 -10.43 -5.70 9.24
CA LYS A 241 -9.96 -6.88 8.49
C LYS A 241 -11.08 -7.89 8.20
N ILE A 242 -12.04 -8.07 9.10
CA ILE A 242 -13.25 -8.87 8.85
C ILE A 242 -14.14 -8.25 7.74
N ARG A 243 -14.28 -6.92 7.70
CA ARG A 243 -15.02 -6.20 6.63
C ARG A 243 -14.36 -6.40 5.27
N GLU A 244 -13.05 -6.19 5.16
CA GLU A 244 -12.34 -6.24 3.89
C GLU A 244 -12.28 -7.68 3.34
N THR A 245 -12.00 -8.69 4.18
CA THR A 245 -11.95 -10.09 3.71
C THR A 245 -13.33 -10.66 3.39
N LYS A 246 -14.39 -10.27 4.10
CA LYS A 246 -15.77 -10.62 3.72
C LYS A 246 -16.15 -10.06 2.33
N ARG A 247 -15.53 -8.95 1.91
CA ARG A 247 -15.80 -8.28 0.64
C ARG A 247 -14.90 -8.75 -0.51
N ALA A 248 -13.73 -9.31 -0.22
CA ALA A 248 -12.78 -9.78 -1.22
C ALA A 248 -13.36 -10.75 -2.29
N PRO A 249 -14.29 -11.69 -1.99
CA PRO A 249 -14.91 -12.55 -3.01
C PRO A 249 -15.72 -11.83 -4.11
N ARG A 250 -16.07 -10.55 -3.93
CA ARG A 250 -16.71 -9.72 -4.99
C ARG A 250 -15.72 -9.25 -6.07
N ALA A 251 -14.42 -9.34 -5.83
CA ALA A 251 -13.41 -8.95 -6.81
C ALA A 251 -13.40 -9.94 -7.99
N LEU A 252 -13.15 -9.43 -9.21
CA LEU A 252 -12.96 -10.25 -10.40
C LEU A 252 -11.77 -11.22 -10.23
N ALA A 253 -10.69 -10.73 -9.61
CA ALA A 253 -9.54 -11.54 -9.22
C ALA A 253 -8.76 -10.90 -8.06
N ILE A 254 -8.02 -11.73 -7.33
CA ILE A 254 -7.08 -11.33 -6.30
C ILE A 254 -5.65 -11.47 -6.83
N ILE A 255 -4.86 -10.39 -6.79
CA ILE A 255 -3.44 -10.40 -7.15
C ILE A 255 -2.61 -10.53 -5.88
N LEU A 256 -1.74 -11.53 -5.81
CA LEU A 256 -0.84 -11.77 -4.67
C LEU A 256 0.60 -11.46 -5.07
N ASN A 257 1.33 -10.69 -4.24
CA ASN A 257 2.78 -10.47 -4.39
C ASN A 257 3.59 -11.70 -3.93
N THR A 258 3.42 -12.83 -4.61
CA THR A 258 4.08 -14.10 -4.31
C THR A 258 4.35 -14.91 -5.58
N PHE A 259 5.15 -15.96 -5.49
CA PHE A 259 5.76 -16.66 -6.63
C PHE A 259 5.95 -18.16 -6.34
N ASP A 260 4.96 -18.81 -5.74
CA ASP A 260 5.23 -19.85 -4.74
C ASP A 260 4.67 -21.25 -5.06
N PRO A 261 5.43 -22.12 -5.76
CA PRO A 261 5.11 -23.54 -5.91
C PRO A 261 5.01 -24.29 -4.56
N PHE A 262 5.73 -23.82 -3.54
CA PHE A 262 5.83 -24.50 -2.24
C PHE A 262 4.60 -24.26 -1.34
N LYS A 263 3.66 -23.42 -1.76
CA LYS A 263 2.41 -23.10 -1.03
C LYS A 263 1.14 -23.55 -1.75
N GLN A 264 1.22 -24.54 -2.64
CA GLN A 264 0.08 -25.02 -3.44
C GLN A 264 -1.19 -25.26 -2.60
N HIS A 265 -1.14 -26.10 -1.56
CA HIS A 265 -2.29 -26.38 -0.67
C HIS A 265 -2.94 -25.11 -0.05
N LEU A 266 -2.15 -24.07 0.21
CA LEU A 266 -2.62 -22.79 0.73
C LEU A 266 -3.29 -21.95 -0.36
N LEU A 267 -2.75 -21.96 -1.58
CA LEU A 267 -3.36 -21.34 -2.75
C LEU A 267 -4.64 -22.08 -3.18
N ASP A 268 -4.67 -23.41 -3.08
CA ASP A 268 -5.85 -24.25 -3.32
C ASP A 268 -6.97 -23.90 -2.33
N THR A 269 -6.62 -23.75 -1.04
CA THR A 269 -7.56 -23.32 0.00
C THR A 269 -8.12 -21.92 -0.31
N LEU A 270 -7.27 -20.94 -0.61
CA LEU A 270 -7.71 -19.61 -0.99
C LEU A 270 -8.57 -19.61 -2.27
N SER A 271 -8.26 -20.46 -3.25
CA SER A 271 -9.03 -20.60 -4.50
C SER A 271 -10.40 -21.24 -4.28
N SER A 272 -10.60 -22.00 -3.20
CA SER A 272 -11.93 -22.46 -2.79
C SER A 272 -12.82 -21.35 -2.17
N MET A 273 -12.22 -20.19 -1.85
CA MET A 273 -12.88 -19.06 -1.18
C MET A 273 -12.97 -17.80 -2.07
N LEU A 274 -12.27 -17.75 -3.21
CA LEU A 274 -12.01 -16.55 -4.01
C LEU A 274 -12.06 -16.85 -5.51
N SER A 275 -12.78 -16.02 -6.26
CA SER A 275 -13.19 -16.26 -7.67
C SER A 275 -12.04 -16.48 -8.66
N CYS A 276 -10.89 -15.84 -8.45
CA CYS A 276 -9.66 -16.04 -9.22
C CYS A 276 -8.44 -15.52 -8.44
N ILE A 277 -7.28 -16.15 -8.58
CA ILE A 277 -6.03 -15.76 -7.89
C ILE A 277 -4.86 -15.71 -8.89
N TYR A 278 -4.15 -14.58 -8.91
CA TYR A 278 -2.92 -14.39 -9.71
C TYR A 278 -1.71 -14.13 -8.81
N THR A 279 -0.75 -15.05 -8.82
CA THR A 279 0.53 -14.89 -8.10
C THR A 279 1.53 -14.11 -8.98
N ILE A 280 1.64 -12.79 -8.74
CA ILE A 280 2.49 -11.87 -9.51
C ILE A 280 3.57 -11.29 -8.59
N GLY A 281 4.58 -12.10 -8.29
CA GLY A 281 5.69 -11.70 -7.44
C GLY A 281 7.04 -12.35 -7.81
N PRO A 282 8.11 -12.03 -7.05
CA PRO A 282 8.20 -10.88 -6.17
C PRO A 282 8.24 -9.60 -7.03
N LEU A 283 7.37 -8.64 -6.76
CA LEU A 283 7.25 -7.41 -7.58
C LEU A 283 8.57 -6.62 -7.68
N VAL A 284 9.48 -6.76 -6.70
CA VAL A 284 10.85 -6.20 -6.76
C VAL A 284 11.65 -6.78 -7.93
N LEU A 285 11.71 -8.11 -8.07
CA LEU A 285 12.50 -8.76 -9.11
C LEU A 285 11.90 -8.50 -10.50
N LEU A 286 10.57 -8.55 -10.61
CA LEU A 286 9.85 -8.28 -11.85
C LEU A 286 10.03 -6.81 -12.30
N ALA A 287 9.95 -5.85 -11.37
CA ALA A 287 10.19 -4.43 -11.67
C ALA A 287 11.64 -4.18 -12.11
N ASN A 288 12.63 -4.83 -11.49
CA ASN A 288 14.04 -4.69 -11.87
C ASN A 288 14.36 -5.29 -13.26
N GLN A 289 13.47 -6.14 -13.81
CA GLN A 289 13.55 -6.65 -15.20
C GLN A 289 12.91 -5.71 -16.24
N VAL A 290 12.42 -4.53 -15.84
CA VAL A 290 11.96 -3.48 -16.75
C VAL A 290 13.17 -2.74 -17.31
N LYS A 291 13.56 -3.08 -18.54
CA LYS A 291 14.68 -2.43 -19.27
C LYS A 291 14.32 -1.07 -19.89
N ASP A 292 13.07 -0.64 -19.77
CA ASP A 292 12.61 0.63 -20.30
C ASP A 292 13.26 1.80 -19.54
N ASN A 293 13.89 2.72 -20.27
CA ASN A 293 14.55 3.88 -19.69
C ASN A 293 13.54 4.94 -19.22
N SER A 294 12.37 5.04 -19.85
CA SER A 294 11.31 5.98 -19.42
C SER A 294 10.78 5.61 -18.03
N LEU A 295 10.65 4.31 -17.73
CA LEU A 295 10.12 3.81 -16.46
C LEU A 295 11.14 3.80 -15.31
N LYS A 296 12.36 4.33 -15.54
CA LYS A 296 13.38 4.58 -14.51
C LYS A 296 13.18 5.91 -13.78
N SER A 297 12.51 6.89 -14.38
CA SER A 297 12.20 8.18 -13.73
C SER A 297 11.27 7.96 -12.53
N ILE A 298 10.24 7.12 -12.73
CA ILE A 298 9.31 6.66 -11.72
C ILE A 298 10.09 6.06 -10.54
N GLY A 299 10.04 6.68 -9.37
CA GLY A 299 10.56 6.09 -8.14
C GLY A 299 9.90 4.75 -7.83
N SER A 300 10.66 3.78 -7.33
CA SER A 300 10.10 2.60 -6.66
C SER A 300 10.03 2.78 -5.13
N ASN A 301 10.57 3.91 -4.67
CA ASN A 301 10.78 4.37 -3.30
C ASN A 301 10.23 5.81 -3.23
N LEU A 302 9.68 6.21 -2.09
CA LEU A 302 9.06 7.53 -1.86
C LEU A 302 9.89 8.44 -0.96
N TRP A 303 10.99 7.92 -0.45
CA TRP A 303 11.99 8.64 0.34
C TRP A 303 13.21 8.94 -0.54
N LYS A 304 13.93 10.01 -0.20
CA LYS A 304 15.25 10.29 -0.79
C LYS A 304 16.21 9.12 -0.48
N GLU A 305 16.91 8.63 -1.49
CA GLU A 305 17.81 7.49 -1.33
C GLU A 305 19.16 7.94 -0.75
N GLU A 306 19.58 7.33 0.36
CA GLU A 306 20.88 7.61 0.99
C GLU A 306 21.96 6.67 0.44
N SER A 307 22.88 7.21 -0.35
CA SER A 307 23.99 6.45 -0.95
C SER A 307 25.11 6.11 0.02
N GLY A 308 25.22 6.82 1.15
CA GLY A 308 26.27 6.63 2.16
C GLY A 308 26.30 5.21 2.73
N CYS A 309 25.12 4.64 3.02
CA CYS A 309 24.99 3.27 3.52
C CYS A 309 25.61 2.24 2.56
N VAL A 310 25.49 2.43 1.25
CA VAL A 310 26.06 1.51 0.25
C VAL A 310 27.59 1.60 0.22
N GLY A 311 28.14 2.81 0.33
CA GLY A 311 29.59 3.02 0.47
C GLY A 311 30.14 2.35 1.72
N TRP A 312 29.45 2.48 2.86
CA TRP A 312 29.82 1.80 4.10
C TRP A 312 29.71 0.27 4.01
N LEU A 313 28.63 -0.26 3.42
CA LEU A 313 28.45 -1.71 3.21
C LEU A 313 29.57 -2.31 2.34
N ASN A 314 29.98 -1.61 1.29
CA ASN A 314 31.09 -2.03 0.42
C ASN A 314 32.46 -2.04 1.13
N SER A 315 32.58 -1.45 2.33
CA SER A 315 33.79 -1.49 3.16
C SER A 315 33.87 -2.69 4.12
N LYS A 316 32.82 -3.54 4.18
CA LYS A 316 32.71 -4.66 5.12
C LYS A 316 32.85 -6.01 4.41
N GLU A 317 33.29 -7.01 5.15
CA GLU A 317 33.36 -8.39 4.65
C GLU A 317 31.96 -8.99 4.40
N SER A 318 31.90 -9.92 3.45
CA SER A 318 30.64 -10.53 3.01
C SER A 318 29.95 -11.30 4.15
N ASN A 319 28.63 -11.13 4.26
CA ASN A 319 27.75 -11.78 5.24
C ASN A 319 28.03 -11.45 6.73
N LEU A 320 28.89 -10.48 7.07
CA LEU A 320 29.13 -10.08 8.46
C LEU A 320 28.17 -8.99 8.99
N VAL A 321 27.50 -8.24 8.10
CA VAL A 321 26.66 -7.10 8.50
C VAL A 321 25.24 -7.51 8.86
N VAL A 322 24.80 -7.14 10.06
CA VAL A 322 23.40 -7.29 10.49
C VAL A 322 22.58 -6.09 9.99
N SER A 323 21.59 -6.31 9.13
CA SER A 323 20.64 -5.25 8.73
C SER A 323 19.41 -5.27 9.64
N VAL A 324 19.07 -4.11 10.21
CA VAL A 324 17.96 -3.95 11.16
C VAL A 324 17.01 -2.87 10.66
N ASN A 325 15.74 -3.20 10.51
CA ASN A 325 14.66 -2.22 10.37
C ASN A 325 13.35 -2.80 10.92
N TYR A 326 12.41 -1.94 11.31
CA TYR A 326 11.12 -2.33 11.85
C TYR A 326 9.95 -1.98 10.90
N GLY A 327 10.25 -1.79 9.61
CA GLY A 327 9.29 -1.30 8.62
C GLY A 327 8.86 0.15 8.84
N SER A 328 7.85 0.58 8.09
CA SER A 328 7.36 1.97 8.05
C SER A 328 6.11 2.22 8.90
N ILE A 329 5.80 1.33 9.86
CA ILE A 329 4.55 1.36 10.65
C ILE A 329 4.79 1.03 12.14
N THR A 330 5.81 0.22 12.46
CA THR A 330 6.05 -0.21 13.84
C THR A 330 6.49 0.95 14.71
N ILE A 331 5.78 1.16 15.83
CA ILE A 331 6.18 2.05 16.92
C ILE A 331 6.69 1.18 18.08
N MET A 332 7.74 1.64 18.76
CA MET A 332 8.25 1.01 19.99
C MET A 332 8.34 2.01 21.15
N THR A 333 8.47 1.50 22.37
CA THR A 333 8.74 2.33 23.55
C THR A 333 10.23 2.71 23.62
N PRO A 334 10.62 3.81 24.29
CA PRO A 334 12.03 4.17 24.47
C PRO A 334 12.85 3.03 25.07
N HIS A 335 12.29 2.32 26.06
CA HIS A 335 12.90 1.13 26.66
C HIS A 335 13.21 0.05 25.63
N LYS A 336 12.30 -0.25 24.68
CA LYS A 336 12.56 -1.24 23.63
C LYS A 336 13.66 -0.79 22.65
N LEU A 337 13.72 0.51 22.33
CA LEU A 337 14.80 1.06 21.52
C LEU A 337 16.16 0.86 22.22
N ILE A 338 16.23 1.13 23.53
CA ILE A 338 17.44 0.97 24.34
C ILE A 338 17.86 -0.51 24.45
N GLU A 339 16.93 -1.44 24.68
CA GLU A 339 17.25 -2.88 24.70
C GLU A 339 17.77 -3.37 23.34
N PHE A 340 17.18 -2.93 22.23
CA PHE A 340 17.68 -3.27 20.90
C PHE A 340 19.05 -2.64 20.60
N ALA A 341 19.31 -1.42 21.08
CA ALA A 341 20.62 -0.79 20.97
C ALA A 341 21.68 -1.62 21.71
N TRP A 342 21.49 -1.90 23.01
CA TRP A 342 22.43 -2.73 23.78
C TRP A 342 22.58 -4.14 23.21
N GLY A 343 21.50 -4.76 22.72
CA GLY A 343 21.55 -6.05 22.05
C GLY A 343 22.40 -6.04 20.76
N LEU A 344 22.44 -4.92 20.04
CA LEU A 344 23.28 -4.75 18.85
C LEU A 344 24.75 -4.46 19.21
N ALA A 345 25.02 -3.58 20.18
CA ALA A 345 26.37 -3.33 20.66
C ALA A 345 27.02 -4.62 21.22
N ASN A 346 26.32 -5.32 22.12
CA ASN A 346 26.78 -6.55 22.74
C ASN A 346 26.86 -7.76 21.78
N SER A 347 26.46 -7.61 20.51
CA SER A 347 26.65 -8.63 19.48
C SER A 347 28.05 -8.67 18.89
N GLU A 348 28.83 -7.59 19.06
CA GLU A 348 30.13 -7.35 18.44
C GLU A 348 30.11 -7.52 16.90
N LYS A 349 28.94 -7.31 16.25
CA LYS A 349 28.79 -7.34 14.79
C LYS A 349 28.64 -5.93 14.22
N PRO A 350 29.20 -5.64 13.04
CA PRO A 350 28.83 -4.44 12.31
C PRO A 350 27.34 -4.53 11.95
N PHE A 351 26.57 -3.49 12.24
CA PHE A 351 25.14 -3.43 11.92
C PHE A 351 24.79 -2.16 11.14
N LEU A 352 23.77 -2.27 10.29
CA LEU A 352 23.13 -1.14 9.63
C LEU A 352 21.69 -1.08 10.13
N TRP A 353 21.42 -0.15 11.05
CA TRP A 353 20.10 0.03 11.65
C TRP A 353 19.39 1.25 11.05
N ILE A 354 18.30 0.98 10.33
CA ILE A 354 17.40 2.01 9.80
C ILE A 354 16.40 2.38 10.90
N ILE A 355 16.53 3.61 11.41
CA ILE A 355 15.67 4.22 12.42
C ILE A 355 14.89 5.34 11.74
N ARG A 356 13.56 5.30 11.83
CA ARG A 356 12.67 6.38 11.38
C ARG A 356 12.48 7.41 12.51
N PRO A 357 12.26 8.71 12.23
CA PRO A 357 12.12 9.74 13.26
C PRO A 357 11.03 9.41 14.29
N ASP A 358 9.91 8.86 13.82
CA ASP A 358 8.72 8.47 14.58
C ASP A 358 8.74 6.99 15.05
N LEU A 359 9.92 6.38 15.19
CA LEU A 359 10.04 4.99 15.70
C LEU A 359 9.62 4.90 17.18
N VAL A 360 9.72 6.01 17.90
CA VAL A 360 9.25 6.16 19.29
C VAL A 360 8.02 7.06 19.31
N GLY A 361 6.96 6.63 19.97
CA GLY A 361 5.70 7.38 20.00
C GLY A 361 5.86 8.79 20.60
N GLY A 362 5.60 9.81 19.79
CA GLY A 362 5.59 11.23 20.20
C GLY A 362 6.96 11.81 20.58
N ASN A 363 8.07 11.13 20.28
CA ASN A 363 9.42 11.62 20.56
C ASN A 363 10.37 11.24 19.42
N SER A 364 11.37 12.08 19.15
CA SER A 364 12.50 11.68 18.30
C SER A 364 13.16 10.42 18.89
N ALA A 365 13.62 9.51 18.03
CA ALA A 365 14.25 8.25 18.40
C ALA A 365 15.68 8.45 18.94
N ILE A 366 15.80 9.10 20.10
CA ILE A 366 17.06 9.37 20.79
C ILE A 366 17.63 8.06 21.35
N ILE A 367 18.67 7.56 20.68
CA ILE A 367 19.55 6.52 21.21
C ILE A 367 20.42 7.17 22.31
N PRO A 368 20.74 6.48 23.43
CA PRO A 368 21.63 7.03 24.47
C PRO A 368 22.97 7.51 23.88
N PRO A 369 23.51 8.69 24.28
CA PRO A 369 24.74 9.25 23.72
C PRO A 369 25.94 8.30 23.78
N GLU A 370 25.99 7.44 24.79
CA GLU A 370 27.02 6.43 25.01
C GLU A 370 27.17 5.46 23.81
N PHE A 371 26.07 5.23 23.07
CA PHE A 371 26.03 4.41 21.86
C PHE A 371 26.68 5.11 20.65
N CYS A 372 26.64 6.46 20.61
CA CYS A 372 27.20 7.26 19.53
C CYS A 372 28.72 7.48 19.66
N TYR A 373 29.31 7.16 20.81
CA TYR A 373 30.74 7.33 21.09
C TYR A 373 31.56 6.03 21.05
N GLN A 374 30.98 4.91 20.59
CA GLN A 374 31.67 3.63 20.39
C GLN A 374 31.70 3.20 18.93
N ASN A 375 32.64 3.73 18.15
CA ASN A 375 33.28 3.13 16.96
C ASN A 375 34.50 3.97 16.54
#